data_AF-A0A7S1CTX0-F1
#
_entry.id   AF-A0A7S1CTX0-F1
#
_cell.length_a   1.000
_cell.length_b   1.000
_cell.length_c   1.000
_cell.angle_alpha   90.00
_cell.angle_beta   90.00
_cell.angle_gamma   90.00
#
_symmetry.space_group_name_H-M   'P 1'
#
loop_
_entity.id
_entity.type
_entity.pdbx_description
1 polymer ?
#
loop_
_entity_poly.entity_id
_entity_poly.type
_entity_poly.pdbx_seq_one_letter_code
_entity_poly.pdbx_strand_id
1 'polypeptide(L)'
;IRGQSPAQHLQLFRRRVQFVTMFARTAVASLAVAGAFVVTDKVYVNNQLVAEGDSVEDNVGCHPHEGSTTFKVCGANVKVVAHLMSGCRDYSKYSETIGSCDAALGTDHCDEKTLTSGYTNHFEWKAYSYDIQPYTEETPS
;
A
#
# COMPACT_ATOMS: atom_id res chain seq x y z
N ILE A 1 69.41 -36.72 4.34
CA ILE A 1 70.29 -37.28 3.29
C ILE A 1 69.87 -36.66 1.96
N ARG A 2 70.87 -36.26 1.15
CA ARG A 2 70.82 -35.48 -0.10
C ARG A 2 70.34 -36.30 -1.31
N GLY A 3 69.81 -35.55 -2.30
CA GLY A 3 69.97 -35.77 -3.75
C GLY A 3 68.89 -36.64 -4.43
N GLN A 4 68.53 -36.50 -5.70
CA GLN A 4 68.85 -35.57 -6.81
C GLN A 4 67.86 -35.93 -7.95
N SER A 5 67.27 -34.92 -8.65
CA SER A 5 66.73 -34.78 -10.04
C SER A 5 66.65 -36.00 -11.02
N PRO A 6 65.83 -36.04 -12.12
CA PRO A 6 65.51 -34.89 -13.00
C PRO A 6 64.18 -34.88 -13.82
N ALA A 7 64.00 -33.76 -14.53
CA ALA A 7 63.44 -33.61 -15.88
C ALA A 7 61.91 -33.78 -16.10
N GLN A 8 61.21 -32.66 -16.35
CA GLN A 8 60.78 -32.20 -17.68
C GLN A 8 59.52 -32.90 -18.22
N HIS A 9 58.37 -32.23 -18.11
CA HIS A 9 57.43 -32.23 -19.23
C HIS A 9 56.75 -30.86 -19.31
N LEU A 10 57.17 -30.08 -20.30
CA LEU A 10 56.52 -28.85 -20.73
C LEU A 10 55.09 -29.23 -21.17
N GLN A 11 54.06 -28.75 -20.49
CA GLN A 11 52.68 -28.81 -20.99
C GLN A 11 52.10 -27.41 -20.96
N LEU A 12 52.20 -26.77 -22.13
CA LEU A 12 51.46 -25.57 -22.49
C LEU A 12 49.96 -25.88 -22.45
N PHE A 13 49.26 -25.44 -21.40
CA PHE A 13 47.82 -25.20 -21.49
C PHE A 13 47.48 -23.81 -20.96
N ARG A 14 47.40 -22.91 -21.93
CA ARG A 14 46.99 -21.52 -21.85
C ARG A 14 45.50 -21.48 -22.21
N ARG A 15 44.60 -21.17 -21.26
CA ARG A 15 43.30 -20.46 -21.45
C ARG A 15 42.49 -20.44 -20.14
N ARG A 16 42.35 -19.25 -19.54
CA ARG A 16 41.21 -18.31 -19.60
C ARG A 16 40.16 -18.56 -18.49
N VAL A 17 40.35 -17.80 -17.41
CA VAL A 17 39.40 -17.24 -16.43
C VAL A 17 37.94 -17.69 -16.58
N GLN A 18 37.44 -18.41 -15.57
CA GLN A 18 36.00 -18.62 -15.36
C GLN A 18 35.39 -17.32 -14.83
N PHE A 19 34.51 -16.69 -15.61
CA PHE A 19 33.65 -15.62 -15.12
C PHE A 19 32.47 -16.25 -14.36
N VAL A 20 32.53 -16.20 -13.03
CA VAL A 20 31.38 -16.49 -12.17
C VAL A 20 30.49 -15.24 -12.18
N THR A 21 29.45 -15.22 -13.03
CA THR A 21 28.43 -14.15 -13.05
C THR A 21 27.51 -14.31 -11.84
N MET A 22 27.86 -13.63 -10.75
CA MET A 22 26.99 -13.43 -9.59
C MET A 22 25.85 -12.49 -10.03
N PHE A 23 24.67 -13.04 -10.32
CA PHE A 23 23.47 -12.24 -10.53
C PHE A 23 23.06 -11.64 -9.18
N ALA A 24 23.49 -10.41 -8.93
CA ALA A 24 22.99 -9.61 -7.82
C ALA A 24 21.50 -9.34 -8.05
N ARG A 25 20.64 -9.90 -7.20
CA ARG A 25 19.23 -9.50 -7.10
C ARG A 25 19.20 -8.05 -6.61
N THR A 26 19.08 -7.10 -7.52
CA THR A 26 18.76 -5.72 -7.16
C THR A 26 17.33 -5.70 -6.65
N ALA A 27 17.14 -5.67 -5.33
CA ALA A 27 15.87 -5.29 -4.74
C ALA A 27 15.67 -3.80 -5.05
N VAL A 28 14.75 -3.49 -5.97
CA VAL A 28 14.29 -2.12 -6.18
C VAL A 28 13.30 -1.84 -5.06
N ALA A 29 13.76 -1.18 -4.00
CA ALA A 29 12.87 -0.64 -2.99
C ALA A 29 12.20 0.61 -3.58
N SER A 30 10.92 0.49 -3.95
CA SER A 30 10.10 1.66 -4.25
C SER A 30 9.95 2.45 -2.95
N LEU A 31 10.60 3.62 -2.89
CA LEU A 31 10.38 4.55 -1.78
C LEU A 31 8.99 5.16 -1.99
N ALA A 32 7.96 4.58 -1.36
CA ALA A 32 6.65 5.23 -1.26
C ALA A 32 6.83 6.45 -0.36
N VAL A 33 7.13 7.59 -0.96
CA VAL A 33 6.96 8.89 -0.30
C VAL A 33 5.46 9.00 -0.05
N ALA A 34 5.06 9.18 1.22
CA ALA A 34 3.76 9.73 1.54
C ALA A 34 3.67 11.06 0.80
N GLY A 35 3.04 11.06 -0.38
CA GLY A 35 2.94 12.24 -1.21
C GLY A 35 2.14 13.29 -0.45
N ALA A 36 2.55 14.55 -0.55
CA ALA A 36 1.63 15.64 -0.22
C ALA A 36 0.31 15.40 -0.97
N PHE A 37 -0.81 15.61 -0.29
CA PHE A 37 -2.11 15.45 -0.93
C PHE A 37 -2.21 16.40 -2.13
N VAL A 38 -2.77 15.92 -3.23
CA VAL A 38 -2.97 16.68 -4.47
C VAL A 38 -4.44 16.85 -4.73
N VAL A 39 -4.82 17.82 -5.57
CA VAL A 39 -6.24 18.16 -5.85
C VAL A 39 -7.13 16.97 -6.27
N THR A 40 -6.54 15.89 -6.75
CA THR A 40 -7.26 14.68 -7.16
C THR A 40 -7.54 13.73 -5.98
N ASP A 41 -6.86 13.92 -4.85
CA ASP A 41 -7.14 13.24 -3.59
C ASP A 41 -8.43 13.82 -3.00
N LYS A 42 -9.51 13.01 -3.00
CA LYS A 42 -10.84 13.45 -2.56
C LYS A 42 -11.50 12.39 -1.69
N VAL A 43 -12.10 12.82 -0.60
CA VAL A 43 -12.86 11.95 0.29
C VAL A 43 -14.32 12.34 0.28
N TYR A 44 -15.19 11.37 0.06
CA TYR A 44 -16.63 11.51 0.10
C TYR A 44 -17.24 10.54 1.11
N VAL A 45 -18.16 11.05 1.92
CA VAL A 45 -18.98 10.27 2.87
C VAL A 45 -20.44 10.56 2.57
N ASN A 46 -21.26 9.53 2.36
CA ASN A 46 -22.65 9.67 1.89
C ASN A 46 -22.78 10.62 0.66
N ASN A 47 -21.87 10.47 -0.30
CA ASN A 47 -21.79 11.29 -1.52
C ASN A 47 -21.50 12.80 -1.30
N GLN A 48 -21.22 13.23 -0.07
CA GLN A 48 -20.80 14.59 0.24
C GLN A 48 -19.28 14.66 0.28
N LEU A 49 -18.69 15.65 -0.39
CA LEU A 49 -17.25 15.92 -0.33
C LEU A 49 -16.90 16.43 1.07
N VAL A 50 -16.00 15.74 1.77
CA VAL A 50 -15.56 16.13 3.12
C VAL A 50 -14.14 16.70 3.12
N ALA A 51 -13.28 16.26 2.20
CA ALA A 51 -11.92 16.77 2.06
C ALA A 51 -11.41 16.60 0.61
N GLU A 52 -10.56 17.53 0.16
CA GLU A 52 -9.93 17.54 -1.17
C GLU A 52 -8.56 18.20 -1.12
N GLY A 53 -7.57 17.62 -1.83
CA GLY A 53 -6.22 18.16 -1.93
C GLY A 53 -5.58 18.42 -0.59
N ASP A 54 -4.93 19.57 -0.43
CA ASP A 54 -4.22 19.95 0.80
C ASP A 54 -5.14 19.93 2.05
N SER A 55 -6.45 20.15 1.89
CA SER A 55 -7.42 20.09 2.99
C SER A 55 -7.59 18.67 3.57
N VAL A 56 -7.14 17.64 2.86
CA VAL A 56 -7.10 16.27 3.40
C VAL A 56 -6.18 16.21 4.62
N GLU A 57 -5.08 16.96 4.66
CA GLU A 57 -4.16 16.99 5.81
C GLU A 57 -4.86 17.42 7.10
N ASP A 58 -5.66 18.48 7.03
CA ASP A 58 -6.45 19.00 8.16
C ASP A 58 -7.55 18.03 8.62
N ASN A 59 -7.90 17.07 7.76
CA ASN A 59 -8.93 16.08 8.01
C ASN A 59 -8.36 14.68 8.28
N VAL A 60 -7.04 14.50 8.37
CA VAL A 60 -6.46 13.22 8.78
C VAL A 60 -6.86 12.88 10.23
N GLY A 61 -7.23 11.63 10.45
CA GLY A 61 -7.61 11.08 11.75
C GLY A 61 -9.08 10.68 11.83
N CYS A 62 -9.49 10.39 13.07
CA CYS A 62 -10.78 9.79 13.37
C CYS A 62 -11.93 10.80 13.41
N HIS A 63 -12.99 10.50 12.65
CA HIS A 63 -14.22 11.28 12.60
C HIS A 63 -15.43 10.46 13.03
N PRO A 64 -16.08 10.80 14.15
CA PRO A 64 -17.40 10.27 14.49
C PRO A 64 -18.44 10.69 13.44
N HIS A 65 -19.42 9.84 13.18
CA HIS A 65 -20.47 10.09 12.19
C HIS A 65 -21.80 9.46 12.61
N GLU A 66 -22.93 10.03 12.19
CA GLU A 66 -24.29 9.57 12.53
C GLU A 66 -24.71 8.25 11.82
N GLY A 67 -23.79 7.62 11.08
CA GLY A 67 -24.06 6.46 10.22
C GLY A 67 -23.94 6.76 8.73
N SER A 68 -22.97 6.15 8.06
CA SER A 68 -22.81 6.18 6.60
C SER A 68 -22.64 4.76 6.06
N THR A 69 -23.25 4.50 4.90
CA THR A 69 -23.08 3.22 4.19
C THR A 69 -22.18 3.38 2.95
N THR A 70 -22.08 4.58 2.39
CA THR A 70 -21.41 4.80 1.11
C THR A 70 -20.21 5.72 1.29
N PHE A 71 -19.05 5.23 0.88
CA PHE A 71 -17.78 5.94 0.91
C PHE A 71 -17.19 5.95 -0.49
N LYS A 72 -16.58 7.07 -0.86
CA LYS A 72 -15.77 7.15 -2.08
C LYS A 72 -14.49 7.90 -1.79
N VAL A 73 -13.38 7.33 -2.21
CA VAL A 73 -12.04 7.92 -2.07
C VAL A 73 -11.40 7.94 -3.44
N CYS A 74 -10.98 9.12 -3.87
CA CYS A 74 -10.22 9.32 -5.09
C CYS A 74 -8.78 9.67 -4.76
N GLY A 75 -7.88 9.36 -5.68
CA GLY A 75 -6.46 9.63 -5.55
C GLY A 75 -5.68 8.49 -4.94
N ALA A 76 -4.35 8.65 -4.94
CA ALA A 76 -3.39 7.60 -4.55
C ALA A 76 -2.78 7.87 -3.17
N ASN A 77 -2.96 9.07 -2.61
CA ASN A 77 -2.27 9.47 -1.38
C ASN A 77 -3.18 9.40 -0.15
N VAL A 78 -4.44 9.02 -0.31
CA VAL A 78 -5.43 8.97 0.78
C VAL A 78 -6.20 7.66 0.78
N LYS A 79 -6.50 7.16 1.97
CA LYS A 79 -7.45 6.06 2.20
C LYS A 79 -8.38 6.42 3.35
N VAL A 80 -9.53 5.77 3.40
CA VAL A 80 -10.48 5.83 4.52
C VAL A 80 -10.68 4.46 5.11
N VAL A 81 -10.68 4.36 6.44
CA VAL A 81 -11.12 3.15 7.14
C VAL A 81 -12.46 3.45 7.80
N ALA A 82 -13.54 2.84 7.31
CA ALA A 82 -14.88 3.00 7.86
C ALA A 82 -15.14 1.95 8.95
N HIS A 83 -15.62 2.37 10.12
CA HIS A 83 -15.81 1.49 11.28
C HIS A 83 -17.25 1.49 11.79
N LEU A 84 -17.73 0.33 12.23
CA LEU A 84 -19.05 0.21 12.89
C LEU A 84 -19.11 0.96 14.24
N MET A 85 -18.00 1.09 14.95
CA MET A 85 -17.97 1.82 16.22
C MET A 85 -17.74 3.32 15.98
N SER A 86 -18.07 4.18 16.96
CA SER A 86 -17.92 5.64 16.83
C SER A 86 -16.52 6.19 17.13
N GLY A 87 -15.56 5.33 17.49
CA GLY A 87 -14.23 5.74 17.95
C GLY A 87 -13.07 5.27 17.07
N CYS A 88 -13.31 5.02 15.78
CA CYS A 88 -12.35 4.47 14.82
C CYS A 88 -11.58 3.28 15.36
N ARG A 89 -12.34 2.27 15.78
CA ARG A 89 -11.81 1.01 16.30
C ARG A 89 -12.26 -0.11 15.40
N ASP A 90 -11.35 -1.01 15.13
CA ASP A 90 -11.67 -2.25 14.44
C ASP A 90 -12.70 -3.03 15.25
N TYR A 91 -13.71 -3.52 14.53
CA TYR A 91 -14.71 -4.40 15.11
C TYR A 91 -14.97 -5.58 14.19
N SER A 92 -14.19 -6.64 14.40
CA SER A 92 -14.30 -7.88 13.63
C SER A 92 -14.28 -7.59 12.11
N LYS A 93 -15.28 -8.05 11.37
CA LYS A 93 -15.43 -7.83 9.92
C LYS A 93 -16.06 -6.49 9.53
N TYR A 94 -16.40 -5.63 10.50
CA TYR A 94 -17.08 -4.35 10.25
C TYR A 94 -16.11 -3.19 10.29
N SER A 95 -15.02 -3.35 9.54
CA SER A 95 -14.02 -2.34 9.29
C SER A 95 -13.58 -2.51 7.85
N GLU A 96 -13.75 -1.48 7.05
CA GLU A 96 -13.55 -1.53 5.60
C GLU A 96 -12.61 -0.42 5.19
N THR A 97 -11.56 -0.77 4.47
CA THR A 97 -10.65 0.20 3.85
C THR A 97 -11.18 0.54 2.46
N ILE A 98 -11.31 1.83 2.19
CA ILE A 98 -11.76 2.41 0.92
C ILE A 98 -10.63 3.31 0.39
N GLY A 99 -10.37 3.20 -0.90
CA GLY A 99 -9.26 3.86 -1.57
C GLY A 99 -8.31 2.83 -2.15
N SER A 100 -7.82 3.11 -3.34
CA SER A 100 -6.86 2.24 -4.00
C SER A 100 -5.47 2.73 -3.65
N CYS A 101 -4.90 2.03 -2.68
CA CYS A 101 -3.51 2.01 -2.24
C CYS A 101 -2.51 1.68 -3.38
N ASP A 102 -2.69 2.21 -4.58
CA ASP A 102 -1.94 1.83 -5.77
C ASP A 102 -1.68 3.06 -6.65
N ALA A 103 -0.45 3.57 -6.55
CA ALA A 103 0.02 4.68 -7.36
C ALA A 103 0.04 4.36 -8.88
N ALA A 104 -0.03 3.08 -9.28
CA ALA A 104 -0.08 2.68 -10.68
C ALA A 104 -1.46 2.92 -11.31
N LEU A 105 -2.52 3.08 -10.51
CA LEU A 105 -3.88 3.36 -11.03
C LEU A 105 -4.07 4.81 -11.47
N GLY A 106 -3.09 5.68 -11.19
CA GLY A 106 -3.15 7.10 -11.51
C GLY A 106 -3.95 7.91 -10.49
N THR A 107 -3.76 9.23 -10.56
CA THR A 107 -4.28 10.19 -9.57
C THR A 107 -5.79 10.40 -9.63
N ASP A 108 -6.43 10.03 -10.75
CA ASP A 108 -7.87 10.27 -10.98
C ASP A 108 -8.74 9.04 -10.68
N HIS A 109 -8.14 7.94 -10.22
CA HIS A 109 -8.88 6.74 -9.86
C HIS A 109 -9.68 6.97 -8.56
N CYS A 110 -10.92 6.48 -8.54
CA CYS A 110 -11.77 6.51 -7.36
C CYS A 110 -12.24 5.10 -7.01
N ASP A 111 -12.08 4.72 -5.74
CA ASP A 111 -12.71 3.55 -5.13
C ASP A 111 -13.99 3.99 -4.44
N GLU A 112 -15.11 3.39 -4.80
CA GLU A 112 -16.43 3.64 -4.22
C GLU A 112 -16.98 2.34 -3.67
N LYS A 113 -17.35 2.34 -2.38
CA LYS A 113 -17.89 1.16 -1.70
C LYS A 113 -19.17 1.50 -0.96
N THR A 114 -20.14 0.61 -1.12
CA THR A 114 -21.28 0.47 -0.22
C THR A 114 -20.96 -0.64 0.78
N LEU A 115 -20.98 -0.28 2.06
CA LEU A 115 -20.68 -1.17 3.17
C LEU A 115 -21.74 -2.27 3.26
N THR A 116 -21.37 -3.48 2.86
CA THR A 116 -22.25 -4.65 2.90
C THR A 116 -21.61 -5.80 3.67
N SER A 117 -22.44 -6.68 4.23
CA SER A 117 -22.01 -7.92 4.87
C SER A 117 -23.06 -9.00 4.62
N GLY A 118 -22.76 -10.24 5.01
CA GLY A 118 -23.62 -11.39 4.76
C GLY A 118 -22.99 -12.38 3.78
N TYR A 119 -23.45 -13.63 3.82
CA TYR A 119 -22.91 -14.72 3.02
C TYR A 119 -23.87 -15.10 1.88
N THR A 120 -25.09 -15.54 2.23
CA THR A 120 -26.14 -15.87 1.24
C THR A 120 -27.07 -14.69 0.96
N ASN A 121 -27.40 -13.92 1.99
CA ASN A 121 -28.17 -12.68 1.88
C ASN A 121 -27.28 -11.53 2.35
N HIS A 122 -27.02 -10.59 1.46
CA HIS A 122 -26.26 -9.39 1.78
C HIS A 122 -27.17 -8.33 2.39
N PHE A 123 -26.64 -7.62 3.38
CA PHE A 123 -27.28 -6.45 3.97
C PHE A 123 -26.26 -5.32 4.08
N GLU A 124 -26.77 -4.10 3.97
CA GLU A 124 -25.99 -2.89 4.20
C GLU A 124 -25.82 -2.65 5.71
N TRP A 125 -24.61 -2.22 6.10
CA TRP A 125 -24.35 -1.80 7.46
C TRP A 125 -23.81 -0.37 7.47
N LYS A 126 -23.99 0.32 8.61
CA LYS A 126 -23.59 1.72 8.76
C LYS A 126 -22.30 1.82 9.56
N ALA A 127 -21.34 2.57 9.04
CA ALA A 127 -20.20 3.03 9.80
C ALA A 127 -20.58 4.27 10.63
N TYR A 128 -20.24 4.23 11.92
CA TYR A 128 -20.47 5.32 12.88
C TYR A 128 -19.19 6.11 13.16
N SER A 129 -18.08 5.72 12.56
CA SER A 129 -16.91 6.58 12.39
C SER A 129 -16.13 6.20 11.14
N TYR A 130 -15.28 7.11 10.69
CA TYR A 130 -14.33 6.86 9.63
C TYR A 130 -12.99 7.53 9.97
N ASP A 131 -11.90 6.88 9.62
CA ASP A 131 -10.54 7.38 9.82
C ASP A 131 -9.93 7.72 8.46
N ILE A 132 -9.61 8.99 8.24
CA ILE A 132 -8.90 9.45 7.04
C ILE A 132 -7.41 9.30 7.31
N GLN A 133 -6.73 8.51 6.49
CA GLN A 133 -5.32 8.24 6.68
C GLN A 133 -4.53 8.61 5.42
N PRO A 134 -3.31 9.18 5.57
CA PRO A 134 -2.38 9.24 4.47
C PRO A 134 -2.08 7.81 4.01
N TYR A 135 -1.99 7.63 2.71
CA TYR A 135 -1.56 6.37 2.17
C TYR A 135 -0.04 6.27 2.31
N THR A 136 0.40 5.52 3.30
CA THR A 136 1.75 4.96 3.37
C THR A 136 1.59 3.45 3.28
N GLU A 137 2.44 2.77 2.50
CA GLU A 137 2.50 1.30 2.53
C GLU A 137 2.96 0.87 3.93
N GLU A 138 2.02 0.78 4.86
CA GLU A 138 2.27 0.16 6.16
C GLU A 138 2.37 -1.35 5.90
N THR A 139 3.61 -1.84 5.96
CA THR A 139 3.87 -3.27 6.05
C THR A 139 3.16 -3.81 7.29
N PRO A 140 2.18 -4.73 7.17
CA PRO A 140 1.56 -5.32 8.34
C PRO A 140 2.63 -6.09 9.14
N SER A 141 2.80 -5.75 10.41
CA SER A 141 3.71 -6.39 11.37
C SER A 141 3.26 -7.79 11.74
#